data_AF-A0A2K3K7L4-F1
#
_entry.id   AF-A0A2K3K7L4-F1
#
_cell.length_a   1.000
_cell.length_b   1.000
_cell.length_c   1.000
_cell.angle_alpha   90.00
_cell.angle_beta   90.00
_cell.angle_gamma   90.00
#
_symmetry.space_group_name_H-M   'P 1'
#
loop_
_entity.id
_entity.type
_entity.pdbx_description
1 polymer ?
#
loop_
_entity_poly.entity_id
_entity_poly.type
_entity_poly.pdbx_seq_one_letter_code
_entity_poly.pdbx_strand_id
1 'polypeptide(L)'
;GGVGGPTPPRTMKILSWNCRGLGSPRAVRALSRLTRVENPQIVFLMETRLKATEFENIRSKLGFKNCLSVDCSGFGRERAGGLALMWMEHLSVNISSYSINHIHGWCDDEET
;
A
#
# COMPACT_ATOMS: atom_id res chain seq x y z
N GLY A 1 32.38 -21.16 -19.25
CA GLY A 1 32.58 -19.80 -18.71
C GLY A 1 31.45 -18.93 -19.18
N GLY A 2 30.60 -18.47 -18.27
CA GLY A 2 29.58 -17.46 -18.55
C GLY A 2 29.59 -16.50 -17.38
N VAL A 3 30.23 -15.35 -17.56
CA VAL A 3 30.27 -14.30 -16.54
C VAL A 3 28.88 -13.67 -16.54
N GLY A 4 28.09 -13.95 -15.51
CA GLY A 4 26.82 -13.27 -15.29
C GLY A 4 27.13 -11.80 -15.01
N GLY A 5 26.81 -10.93 -15.97
CA GLY A 5 26.88 -9.48 -15.75
C GLY A 5 25.98 -9.07 -14.58
N PRO A 6 26.23 -7.90 -13.96
CA PRO A 6 25.42 -7.41 -12.87
C PRO A 6 23.94 -7.34 -13.29
N THR A 7 23.07 -7.94 -12.48
CA THR A 7 21.62 -7.85 -12.67
C THR A 7 21.22 -6.38 -12.71
N PRO A 8 20.45 -5.92 -13.71
CA PRO A 8 19.99 -4.55 -13.77
C PRO A 8 19.26 -4.17 -12.47
N PRO A 9 19.41 -2.94 -11.95
CA PRO A 9 18.67 -2.46 -10.80
C PRO A 9 17.18 -2.68 -11.04
N ARG A 10 16.51 -3.36 -10.10
CA ARG A 10 15.07 -3.54 -10.17
C ARG A 10 14.42 -2.17 -9.96
N THR A 11 13.77 -1.64 -11.00
CA THR A 11 13.03 -0.39 -10.87
C THR A 11 11.90 -0.54 -9.85
N MET A 12 11.92 0.30 -8.80
CA MET A 12 10.83 0.36 -7.82
C MET A 12 9.61 1.04 -8.43
N LYS A 13 8.43 0.41 -8.27
CA LYS A 13 7.15 0.94 -8.69
C LYS A 13 6.28 1.23 -7.47
N ILE A 14 5.68 2.42 -7.49
CA ILE A 14 4.74 2.87 -6.48
C ILE A 14 3.38 3.04 -7.15
N LEU A 15 2.35 2.43 -6.57
CA LEU A 15 0.96 2.64 -6.95
C LEU A 15 0.29 3.57 -5.95
N SER A 16 -0.30 4.66 -6.41
CA SER A 16 -1.11 5.56 -5.59
C SER A 16 -2.54 5.61 -6.10
N TRP A 17 -3.52 5.36 -5.23
CA TRP A 17 -4.93 5.32 -5.63
C TRP A 17 -5.87 5.94 -4.60
N ASN A 18 -6.70 6.90 -5.05
CA ASN A 18 -7.84 7.37 -4.26
C ASN A 18 -9.04 6.44 -4.48
N CYS A 19 -9.31 5.60 -3.48
CA CYS A 19 -10.31 4.53 -3.54
C CYS A 19 -11.75 5.03 -3.54
N ARG A 20 -12.02 6.11 -2.78
CA ARG A 20 -13.37 6.60 -2.44
C ARG A 20 -14.29 5.51 -1.85
N GLY A 21 -13.71 4.63 -1.03
CA GLY A 21 -14.38 3.51 -0.39
C GLY A 21 -13.90 2.15 -0.89
N LEU A 22 -13.12 1.45 -0.06
CA LEU A 22 -12.53 0.15 -0.39
C LEU A 22 -13.32 -1.04 0.18
N GLY A 23 -14.35 -0.81 1.01
CA GLY A 23 -15.11 -1.88 1.67
C GLY A 23 -15.98 -2.74 0.75
N SER A 24 -16.14 -2.38 -0.53
CA SER A 24 -16.95 -3.17 -1.47
C SER A 24 -16.13 -4.29 -2.13
N PRO A 25 -16.70 -5.49 -2.36
CA PRO A 25 -16.02 -6.57 -3.08
C PRO A 25 -15.54 -6.15 -4.49
N ARG A 26 -16.25 -5.23 -5.15
CA ARG A 26 -15.87 -4.70 -6.46
C ARG A 26 -14.59 -3.87 -6.36
N ALA A 27 -14.48 -2.99 -5.37
CA ALA A 27 -13.30 -2.16 -5.16
C ALA A 27 -12.08 -3.03 -4.80
N VAL A 28 -12.25 -4.01 -3.91
CA VAL A 28 -11.18 -4.95 -3.56
C VAL A 28 -10.70 -5.73 -4.79
N ARG A 29 -11.62 -6.25 -5.63
CA ARG A 29 -11.22 -6.94 -6.88
C ARG A 29 -10.48 -6.03 -7.86
N ALA A 30 -10.90 -4.77 -7.99
CA ALA A 30 -10.23 -3.80 -8.83
C ALA A 30 -8.80 -3.53 -8.34
N LEU A 31 -8.62 -3.35 -7.03
CA LEU A 31 -7.30 -3.21 -6.41
C LEU A 31 -6.44 -4.44 -6.64
N SER A 32 -6.95 -5.64 -6.34
CA SER A 32 -6.22 -6.89 -6.55
C SER A 32 -5.79 -7.10 -8.00
N ARG A 33 -6.63 -6.71 -8.96
CA ARG A 33 -6.28 -6.75 -10.38
C ARG A 33 -5.14 -5.77 -10.68
N LEU A 34 -5.24 -4.54 -10.16
CA LEU A 34 -4.25 -3.49 -10.40
C LEU A 34 -2.89 -3.85 -9.80
N THR A 35 -2.86 -4.34 -8.56
CA THR A 35 -1.61 -4.80 -7.93
C THR A 35 -1.01 -5.99 -8.66
N ARG A 36 -1.83 -6.91 -9.17
CA ARG A 36 -1.34 -8.05 -9.95
C ARG A 36 -0.77 -7.66 -11.32
N VAL A 37 -1.38 -6.69 -12.01
CA VAL A 37 -0.95 -6.25 -13.35
C VAL A 37 0.29 -5.37 -13.27
N GLU A 38 0.28 -4.37 -12.39
CA GLU A 38 1.38 -3.41 -12.30
C GLU A 38 2.58 -3.94 -11.52
N ASN A 39 2.33 -4.91 -10.62
CA ASN A 39 3.28 -5.51 -9.69
C ASN A 39 4.08 -4.44 -8.90
N PRO A 40 3.40 -3.52 -8.17
CA PRO A 40 4.07 -2.48 -7.41
C PRO A 40 4.69 -3.03 -6.12
N GLN A 41 5.81 -2.46 -5.69
CA GLN A 41 6.44 -2.80 -4.41
C GLN A 41 5.88 -1.96 -3.25
N ILE A 42 5.32 -0.78 -3.54
CA ILE A 42 4.63 0.08 -2.57
C ILE A 42 3.24 0.45 -3.12
N VAL A 43 2.22 0.39 -2.27
CA VAL A 43 0.86 0.84 -2.58
C VAL A 43 0.39 1.84 -1.54
N PHE A 44 0.04 3.04 -1.99
CA PHE A 44 -0.60 4.08 -1.19
C PHE A 44 -2.07 4.23 -1.58
N LEU A 45 -2.96 4.18 -0.60
CA LEU A 45 -4.39 4.29 -0.77
C LEU A 45 -4.95 5.46 0.03
N MET A 46 -5.82 6.25 -0.60
CA MET A 46 -6.52 7.38 0.00
C MET A 46 -8.02 7.14 0.00
N GLU A 47 -8.73 7.79 0.93
CA GLU A 47 -10.19 7.68 1.06
C GLU A 47 -10.64 6.22 1.12
N THR A 48 -9.97 5.42 1.95
CA THR A 48 -10.30 4.00 2.11
C THR A 48 -11.69 3.81 2.70
N ARG A 49 -12.11 4.75 3.56
CA ARG A 49 -13.35 4.69 4.37
C ARG A 49 -13.45 3.41 5.22
N LEU A 50 -12.29 2.90 5.63
CA LEU A 50 -12.15 1.70 6.46
C LEU A 50 -11.40 2.04 7.75
N LYS A 51 -11.70 1.26 8.79
CA LYS A 51 -10.87 1.13 9.98
C LYS A 51 -9.73 0.15 9.70
N ALA A 52 -8.63 0.27 10.44
CA ALA A 52 -7.44 -0.54 10.28
C ALA A 52 -7.73 -2.04 10.41
N THR A 53 -8.64 -2.42 11.31
CA THR A 53 -9.09 -3.82 11.49
C THR A 53 -9.78 -4.39 10.26
N GLU A 54 -10.53 -3.58 9.53
CA GLU A 54 -11.20 -3.98 8.28
C GLU A 54 -10.19 -4.07 7.12
N PHE A 55 -9.21 -3.18 7.13
CA PHE A 55 -8.18 -3.10 6.09
C PHE A 55 -7.19 -4.28 6.13
N GLU A 56 -6.91 -4.82 7.32
CA GLU A 56 -5.98 -5.92 7.53
C GLU A 56 -6.30 -7.17 6.68
N ASN A 57 -7.59 -7.48 6.54
CA ASN A 57 -8.07 -8.56 5.67
C ASN A 57 -7.79 -8.31 4.18
N ILE A 58 -7.79 -7.04 3.75
CA ILE A 58 -7.50 -6.66 2.37
C ILE A 58 -6.00 -6.74 2.13
N ARG A 59 -5.18 -6.17 3.02
CA ARG A 59 -3.71 -6.29 2.96
C ARG A 59 -3.27 -7.74 2.81
N SER A 60 -3.80 -8.62 3.65
CA SER A 60 -3.47 -10.05 3.64
C SER A 60 -3.78 -10.72 2.29
N LYS A 61 -4.87 -10.34 1.62
CA LYS A 61 -5.24 -10.84 0.28
C LYS A 61 -4.34 -10.31 -0.84
N LEU A 62 -3.74 -9.13 -0.65
CA LEU A 62 -2.87 -8.49 -1.63
C LEU A 62 -1.40 -8.96 -1.52
N GLY A 63 -1.05 -9.67 -0.45
CA GLY A 63 0.28 -10.28 -0.27
C GLY A 63 1.37 -9.35 0.29
N PHE A 64 1.03 -8.09 0.60
CA PHE A 64 1.97 -7.17 1.24
C PHE A 64 2.18 -7.54 2.71
N LYS A 65 3.43 -7.67 3.14
CA LYS A 65 3.78 -8.07 4.51
C LYS A 65 3.72 -6.91 5.50
N ASN A 66 4.07 -5.71 5.05
CA ASN A 66 4.14 -4.52 5.88
C ASN A 66 3.03 -3.53 5.51
N CYS A 67 2.53 -2.80 6.52
CA CYS A 67 1.47 -1.80 6.33
C CYS A 67 1.42 -0.80 7.48
N LEU A 68 1.08 0.45 7.13
CA LEU A 68 0.55 1.45 8.03
C LEU A 68 -0.86 1.82 7.56
N SER A 69 -1.86 1.66 8.42
CA SER A 69 -3.25 2.07 8.15
C SER A 69 -3.65 3.18 9.11
N VAL A 70 -4.21 4.26 8.57
CA VAL A 70 -4.84 5.34 9.34
C VAL A 70 -6.34 5.21 9.20
N ASP A 71 -7.03 5.13 10.33
CA ASP A 71 -8.48 4.96 10.37
C ASP A 71 -9.24 6.09 9.66
N CYS A 72 -10.32 5.72 8.99
CA CYS A 72 -11.34 6.70 8.61
C CYS A 72 -12.04 7.29 9.85
N SER A 73 -12.61 8.49 9.72
CA SER A 73 -13.53 9.04 10.72
C SER A 73 -14.96 8.55 10.49
N GLY A 74 -15.86 8.74 11.46
CA GLY A 74 -17.29 8.44 11.33
C GLY A 74 -17.68 6.96 11.36
N PHE A 75 -18.98 6.69 11.15
CA PHE A 75 -19.59 5.35 11.17
C PHE A 75 -20.57 5.17 10.00
N GLY A 76 -20.82 3.92 9.62
CA GLY A 76 -21.78 3.58 8.56
C GLY A 76 -21.52 4.34 7.25
N ARG A 77 -22.54 5.08 6.79
CA ARG A 77 -22.49 5.86 5.54
C ARG A 77 -21.71 7.18 5.65
N GLU A 78 -21.43 7.64 6.87
CA GLU A 78 -20.74 8.91 7.14
C GLU A 78 -19.22 8.75 7.22
N ARG A 79 -18.71 7.53 6.97
CA ARG A 79 -17.28 7.28 6.98
C ARG A 79 -16.56 8.11 5.92
N ALA A 80 -15.52 8.82 6.33
CA ALA A 80 -14.72 9.69 5.48
C ALA A 80 -13.22 9.55 5.75
N GLY A 81 -12.40 9.81 4.73
CA GLY A 81 -10.95 9.70 4.83
C GLY A 81 -10.48 8.26 4.99
N GLY A 82 -9.41 8.10 5.77
CA GLY A 82 -8.67 6.85 5.90
C GLY A 82 -7.58 6.74 4.85
N LEU A 83 -6.39 6.39 5.31
CA LEU A 83 -5.20 6.22 4.50
C LEU A 83 -4.62 4.83 4.74
N ALA A 84 -3.95 4.27 3.74
CA ALA A 84 -3.14 3.09 3.95
C ALA A 84 -1.90 3.13 3.07
N LEU A 85 -0.76 2.75 3.64
CA LEU A 85 0.47 2.52 2.92
C LEU A 85 0.88 1.07 3.19
N MET A 86 1.10 0.28 2.14
CA MET A 86 1.55 -1.10 2.24
C MET A 86 2.76 -1.32 1.34
N TRP A 87 3.68 -2.17 1.78
CA TRP A 87 4.93 -2.41 1.06
C TRP A 87 5.42 -3.85 1.24
N MET A 88 6.28 -4.26 0.31
CA MET A 88 6.90 -5.59 0.31
C MET A 88 7.89 -5.72 1.47
N GLU A 89 8.11 -6.96 1.91
CA GLU A 89 8.97 -7.27 3.05
C GLU A 89 10.43 -6.84 2.86
N HIS A 90 10.94 -6.90 1.64
CA HIS A 90 12.31 -6.55 1.27
C HIS A 90 12.56 -5.03 1.16
N LEU A 91 11.57 -4.18 1.45
CA LEU A 91 11.75 -2.73 1.42
C LEU A 91 11.91 -2.16 2.83
N SER A 92 12.98 -1.38 3.02
CA SER A 92 13.22 -0.58 4.23
C SER A 92 12.46 0.73 4.17
N VAL A 93 11.17 0.71 4.51
CA VAL A 93 10.33 1.90 4.60
C VAL A 93 10.29 2.41 6.03
N ASN A 94 10.75 3.64 6.23
CA ASN A 94 10.75 4.33 7.52
C ASN A 94 9.64 5.39 7.56
N ILE A 95 8.73 5.27 8.52
CA ILE A 95 7.65 6.25 8.72
C ILE A 95 8.08 7.25 9.79
N SER A 96 8.16 8.53 9.42
CA SER A 96 8.50 9.61 10.35
C SER A 96 7.30 10.22 11.04
N SER A 97 6.18 10.34 10.33
CA SER A 97 4.95 10.90 10.90
C SER A 97 3.74 10.51 10.06
N TYR A 98 2.57 10.53 10.68
CA TYR A 98 1.30 10.35 9.99
C TYR A 98 0.18 11.08 10.73
N SER A 99 -0.89 11.39 10.00
CA SER A 99 -2.14 11.92 10.53
C SER A 99 -3.29 11.38 9.70
N ILE A 100 -4.52 11.80 10.01
CA ILE A 100 -5.70 11.52 9.18
C ILE A 100 -5.57 11.98 7.72
N ASN A 101 -4.66 12.93 7.45
CA ASN A 101 -4.51 13.57 6.13
C ASN A 101 -3.17 13.26 5.45
N HIS A 102 -2.21 12.63 6.13
CA HIS A 102 -0.89 12.36 5.55
C HIS A 102 -0.21 11.12 6.12
N ILE A 103 0.69 10.56 5.32
CA ILE A 103 1.74 9.63 5.74
C ILE A 103 3.04 10.19 5.18
N HIS A 104 4.04 10.40 6.04
CA HIS A 104 5.35 10.90 5.66
C HIS A 104 6.43 9.90 6.11
N GLY A 105 7.37 9.64 5.21
CA GLY A 105 8.44 8.69 5.40
C GLY A 105 9.38 8.66 4.20
N TRP A 106 10.38 7.80 4.27
CA TRP A 106 11.34 7.54 3.20
C TRP A 106 11.58 6.04 3.07
N CYS A 107 12.10 5.63 1.91
CA CYS A 107 12.57 4.27 1.68
C CYS A 107 14.06 4.34 1.42
N ASP A 108 14.83 3.52 2.12
CA ASP A 108 16.27 3.38 1.85
C ASP A 108 16.45 2.45 0.65
N ASP A 109 17.43 2.74 -0.20
CA ASP A 109 17.96 1.76 -1.14
C ASP A 109 18.90 0.86 -0.35
N GLU A 110 18.60 -0.45 -0.24
CA GLU A 110 19.62 -1.41 0.16
C GLU A 110 20.70 -1.42 -0.93
N GLU A 111 21.85 -0.85 -0.61
CA GLU A 111 23.07 -0.99 -1.40
C GLU A 111 23.47 -2.48 -1.33
N THR A 112 23.01 -3.29 -2.30
CA THR A 112 23.52 -4.65 -2.54
C THR A 112 24.85 -4.60 -3.26
#